data_AF-A0A1S3IWU6-F1
#
_entry.id   AF-A0A1S3IWU6-F1
#
_cell.length_a   1.000
_cell.length_b   1.000
_cell.length_c   1.000
_cell.angle_alpha   90.00
_cell.angle_beta   90.00
_cell.angle_gamma   90.00
#
_symmetry.space_group_name_H-M   'P 1'
#
loop_
_entity.id
_entity.type
_entity.pdbx_description
1 polymer ?
#
loop_
_entity_poly.entity_id
_entity_poly.type
_entity_poly.pdbx_seq_one_letter_code
_entity_poly.pdbx_strand_id
1 'polypeptide(L)'
;MLLKEYRVCMPLTVEEYRIGQLYMITKHSHEQSEKGEGVEVVKNEPCEDTNYGTGQYTEKRVYLNSRLPSWVRALIPNIFYITEKAWNFYPYTRTEYTCSFVPRFSIYIETRYENNNGSSEN
;
A
#
# COMPACT_ATOMS: atom_id res chain seq x y z
N MET A 1 6.11 -16.80 9.08
CA MET A 1 6.01 -15.34 8.84
C MET A 1 7.39 -14.87 8.42
N LEU A 2 7.51 -14.23 7.24
CA LEU A 2 8.79 -13.69 6.76
C LEU A 2 8.76 -12.17 6.97
N LEU A 3 9.64 -11.66 7.84
CA LEU A 3 9.78 -10.24 8.08
C LEU A 3 11.04 -9.74 7.38
N LYS A 4 10.91 -8.63 6.65
CA LYS A 4 12.02 -7.93 6.00
C LYS A 4 11.80 -6.43 6.12
N GLU A 5 12.87 -5.72 6.44
CA GLU A 5 12.90 -4.26 6.49
C GLU A 5 13.65 -3.74 5.26
N TYR A 6 13.04 -2.79 4.55
CA TYR A 6 13.65 -2.13 3.39
C TYR A 6 13.92 -0.67 3.74
N ARG A 7 15.19 -0.28 3.77
CA ARG A 7 15.62 1.09 4.00
C ARG A 7 15.89 1.77 2.67
N VAL A 8 15.07 2.77 2.32
CA VAL A 8 15.20 3.51 1.06
C VAL A 8 15.64 4.94 1.40
N CYS A 9 16.95 5.18 1.31
CA CYS A 9 17.50 6.53 1.51
C CYS A 9 17.19 7.40 0.28
N MET A 10 16.62 8.58 0.51
CA MET A 10 16.22 9.50 -0.56
C MET A 10 16.90 10.86 -0.35
N PRO A 11 17.31 11.56 -1.42
CA PRO A 11 17.86 12.91 -1.33
C PRO A 11 16.73 13.96 -1.20
N LEU A 12 15.77 13.70 -0.31
CA LEU A 12 14.59 14.52 -0.05
C LEU A 12 14.35 14.56 1.46
N THR A 13 13.91 15.71 1.96
CA THR A 13 13.36 15.80 3.31
C THR A 13 12.06 15.00 3.42
N VAL A 14 11.69 14.63 4.65
CA VAL A 14 10.38 14.00 4.93
C VAL A 14 9.22 14.88 4.45
N GLU A 15 9.34 16.20 4.47
CA GLU A 15 8.26 17.07 3.98
C GLU A 15 8.15 17.07 2.44
N GLU A 16 9.27 17.12 1.73
CA GLU A 16 9.30 17.00 0.26
C GLU A 16 8.82 15.62 -0.21
N TYR A 17 9.21 14.56 0.50
CA TYR A 17 8.76 13.20 0.20
C TYR A 17 7.24 13.08 0.30
N ARG A 18 6.61 13.72 1.29
CA ARG A 18 5.14 13.71 1.45
C ARG A 18 4.44 14.23 0.20
N ILE A 19 4.91 15.35 -0.32
CA ILE A 19 4.34 15.98 -1.53
C ILE A 19 4.58 15.08 -2.75
N GLY A 20 5.81 14.59 -2.91
CA GLY A 20 6.18 13.69 -4.00
C GLY A 20 5.37 12.39 -3.99
N GLN A 21 5.17 11.79 -2.82
CA GLN A 21 4.39 10.56 -2.66
C GLN A 21 2.93 10.75 -3.10
N LEU A 22 2.27 11.82 -2.67
CA LEU A 22 0.88 12.09 -3.07
C LEU A 22 0.74 12.29 -4.58
N TYR A 23 1.69 13.01 -5.18
CA TYR A 23 1.77 13.17 -6.64
C TYR A 23 1.95 11.81 -7.33
N MET A 24 2.90 11.00 -6.85
CA MET A 24 3.21 9.70 -7.45
C MET A 24 2.05 8.70 -7.31
N ILE A 25 1.34 8.69 -6.17
CA ILE A 25 0.14 7.86 -5.99
C ILE A 25 -0.93 8.25 -7.00
N THR A 26 -1.17 9.56 -7.18
CA THR A 26 -2.17 10.07 -8.13
C THR A 26 -1.79 9.73 -9.56
N LYS A 27 -0.54 9.99 -9.95
CA LYS A 27 -0.02 9.71 -11.29
C LYS A 27 -0.05 8.21 -11.60
N HIS A 28 0.44 7.38 -10.68
CA HIS A 28 0.42 5.92 -10.84
C HIS A 28 -1.02 5.41 -10.97
N SER A 29 -1.95 5.89 -10.15
CA SER A 29 -3.36 5.48 -10.25
C SER A 29 -3.96 5.83 -11.62
N HIS A 30 -3.60 6.99 -12.18
CA HIS A 30 -4.02 7.40 -13.52
C HIS A 30 -3.47 6.44 -14.60
N GLU A 31 -2.16 6.16 -14.59
CA GLU A 31 -1.50 5.25 -15.55
C GLU A 31 -2.02 3.80 -15.47
N GLN A 32 -2.45 3.35 -14.29
CA GLN A 32 -3.03 2.01 -14.13
C GLN A 32 -4.48 1.93 -14.65
N SER A 33 -5.23 3.03 -14.54
CA SER A 33 -6.64 3.09 -14.96
C SER A 33 -6.79 2.97 -16.48
N GLU A 34 -5.83 3.47 -17.25
CA GLU A 34 -5.82 3.38 -18.72
C GLU A 34 -5.65 1.95 -19.26
N LYS A 35 -5.16 1.00 -18.44
CA LYS A 35 -4.87 -0.38 -18.85
C LYS A 35 -6.03 -1.37 -18.67
N GLY A 36 -7.23 -0.88 -18.34
CA GLY A 36 -8.43 -1.72 -18.24
C GLY A 36 -8.48 -2.62 -16.99
N GLU A 37 -7.60 -2.38 -16.02
CA GLU A 37 -7.59 -3.06 -14.72
C GLU A 37 -8.06 -2.09 -13.63
N GLY A 38 -9.01 -2.55 -12.82
CA GLY A 38 -9.67 -1.71 -11.83
C GLY A 38 -8.92 -1.70 -10.49
N VAL A 39 -8.68 -0.50 -9.98
CA VAL A 39 -8.57 -0.27 -8.54
C VAL A 39 -9.91 0.32 -8.12
N GLU A 40 -10.70 -0.43 -7.34
CA GLU A 40 -11.96 0.06 -6.78
C GLU A 40 -11.69 0.64 -5.39
N VAL A 41 -12.01 1.92 -5.19
CA VAL A 41 -11.96 2.54 -3.85
C VAL A 41 -13.27 2.23 -3.13
N VAL A 42 -13.19 1.39 -2.09
CA VAL A 42 -14.35 0.94 -1.30
C VAL A 42 -14.64 1.93 -0.16
N LYS A 43 -13.59 2.41 0.51
CA LYS A 43 -13.69 3.39 1.60
C LYS A 43 -12.55 4.39 1.52
N ASN A 44 -12.86 5.63 1.89
CA ASN A 44 -11.89 6.71 2.04
C ASN A 44 -12.43 7.69 3.09
N GLU A 45 -12.00 7.54 4.33
CA GLU A 45 -12.54 8.28 5.47
C GLU A 45 -11.44 8.72 6.45
N PRO A 46 -11.60 9.86 7.13
CA PRO A 46 -10.68 10.25 8.18
C PRO A 46 -10.73 9.22 9.32
N CYS A 47 -9.60 8.98 9.96
CA CYS A 47 -9.49 8.09 11.11
C CYS A 47 -8.62 8.71 12.21
N GLU A 48 -8.76 8.21 13.44
CA GLU A 48 -7.97 8.64 14.58
C GLU A 48 -7.29 7.43 15.21
N ASP A 49 -6.05 7.63 15.64
CA ASP A 49 -5.27 6.65 16.39
C ASP A 49 -4.73 7.31 17.66
N THR A 50 -4.79 6.57 18.78
CA THR A 50 -4.37 7.06 20.10
C THR A 50 -2.90 7.49 20.13
N ASN A 51 -2.04 6.84 19.35
CA ASN A 51 -0.60 7.08 19.35
C ASN A 51 -0.16 8.00 18.21
N TYR A 52 -0.82 7.91 17.06
CA TYR A 52 -0.40 8.63 15.83
C TYR A 52 -1.31 9.81 15.45
N GLY A 53 -2.39 10.05 16.20
CA GLY A 53 -3.29 11.17 15.98
C GLY A 53 -4.24 10.99 14.80
N THR A 54 -4.59 12.09 14.14
CA THR A 54 -5.50 12.08 13.00
C THR A 54 -4.80 11.58 11.73
N GLY A 55 -5.53 10.80 10.94
CA GLY A 55 -5.06 10.23 9.69
C GLY A 55 -6.16 9.96 8.71
N GLN A 56 -5.83 9.22 7.66
CA GLN A 56 -6.76 8.79 6.62
C GLN A 56 -6.78 7.27 6.51
N TYR A 57 -7.97 6.68 6.58
CA TYR A 57 -8.19 5.29 6.24
C TYR A 57 -8.66 5.16 4.79
N THR A 58 -8.05 4.23 4.06
CA THR A 58 -8.51 3.85 2.73
C THR A 58 -8.61 2.34 2.60
N GLU A 59 -9.66 1.89 1.92
CA GLU A 59 -9.86 0.49 1.55
C GLU A 59 -10.04 0.41 0.05
N LYS A 60 -9.23 -0.40 -0.61
CA LYS A 60 -9.27 -0.59 -2.06
C LYS A 60 -9.31 -2.06 -2.41
N ARG A 61 -9.96 -2.39 -3.54
CA ARG A 61 -9.90 -3.72 -4.15
C ARG A 61 -9.12 -3.62 -5.46
N VAL A 62 -8.09 -4.46 -5.57
CA VAL A 62 -7.21 -4.51 -6.74
C VAL A 62 -7.47 -5.80 -7.50
N TYR A 63 -7.86 -5.67 -8.77
CA TYR A 63 -8.14 -6.80 -9.66
C TYR A 63 -6.89 -7.10 -10.51
N LEU A 64 -6.22 -8.23 -10.25
CA LEU A 64 -4.91 -8.55 -10.85
C LEU A 64 -4.92 -9.73 -11.83
N ASN A 65 -6.10 -10.18 -12.27
CA ASN A 65 -6.25 -11.37 -13.10
C ASN A 65 -5.31 -11.41 -14.31
N SER A 66 -5.12 -10.29 -15.02
CA SER A 66 -4.28 -10.21 -16.23
C SER A 66 -2.78 -10.04 -15.96
N ARG A 67 -2.36 -9.66 -14.74
CA ARG A 67 -0.93 -9.39 -14.41
C ARG A 67 -0.19 -10.53 -13.76
N LEU A 68 -0.91 -11.56 -13.35
CA LEU A 68 -0.26 -12.67 -12.66
C LEU A 68 0.49 -13.57 -13.64
N PRO A 69 1.66 -14.11 -13.24
CA PRO A 69 2.34 -15.14 -14.01
C PRO A 69 1.40 -16.29 -14.36
N SER A 70 1.57 -16.89 -15.53
CA SER A 70 0.64 -17.91 -16.05
C SER A 70 0.44 -19.10 -15.11
N TRP A 71 1.49 -19.51 -14.37
CA TRP A 71 1.40 -20.59 -13.39
C TRP A 71 0.54 -20.22 -12.17
N VAL A 72 0.52 -18.95 -11.77
CA VAL A 72 -0.32 -18.46 -10.67
C VAL A 72 -1.77 -18.42 -11.11
N ARG A 73 -2.04 -17.91 -12.33
CA ARG A 73 -3.39 -17.88 -12.93
C ARG A 73 -4.04 -19.26 -13.01
N ALA A 74 -3.25 -20.31 -13.26
CA ALA A 74 -3.76 -21.68 -13.32
C ALA A 74 -4.23 -22.24 -11.96
N LEU A 75 -3.77 -21.65 -10.85
CA LEU A 75 -4.04 -22.14 -9.48
C LEU A 75 -5.14 -21.36 -8.75
N ILE A 76 -5.56 -20.22 -9.28
CA ILE A 76 -6.51 -19.31 -8.63
C ILE A 76 -7.77 -19.13 -9.50
N PRO A 77 -8.94 -18.90 -8.88
CA PRO A 77 -10.18 -18.70 -9.62
C PRO A 77 -10.12 -17.42 -10.45
N ASN A 78 -10.86 -17.42 -11.56
CA ASN A 78 -10.95 -16.27 -12.48
C ASN A 78 -11.52 -15.00 -11.84
N ILE A 79 -12.10 -15.08 -10.64
CA ILE A 79 -12.65 -13.92 -9.92
C ILE A 79 -12.02 -13.90 -8.53
N PHE A 80 -10.89 -13.22 -8.40
CA PHE A 80 -10.30 -12.89 -7.10
C PHE A 80 -9.84 -11.42 -7.11
N TYR A 81 -9.73 -10.85 -5.92
CA TYR A 81 -9.20 -9.51 -5.72
C TYR A 81 -8.29 -9.49 -4.49
N ILE A 82 -7.39 -8.51 -4.47
CA ILE A 82 -6.61 -8.18 -3.28
C ILE A 82 -7.31 -7.01 -2.58
N THR A 83 -7.59 -7.15 -1.30
CA THR A 83 -8.05 -6.05 -0.45
C THR A 83 -6.83 -5.36 0.13
N GLU A 84 -6.64 -4.08 -0.22
CA GLU A 84 -5.67 -3.16 0.37
C GLU A 84 -6.39 -2.32 1.42
N LYS A 85 -5.95 -2.40 2.68
CA LYS A 85 -6.35 -1.48 3.75
C LYS A 85 -5.15 -0.65 4.14
N ALA A 86 -5.25 0.67 4.05
CA ALA A 86 -4.15 1.57 4.39
C ALA A 86 -4.61 2.62 5.41
N TRP A 87 -3.79 2.82 6.44
CA TRP A 87 -3.91 3.88 7.42
C TRP A 87 -2.72 4.81 7.27
N ASN A 88 -3.00 6.06 6.93
CA ASN A 88 -2.01 7.09 6.72
C ASN A 88 -2.02 8.09 7.86
N PHE A 89 -1.04 8.00 8.74
CA PHE A 89 -0.77 8.91 9.86
C PHE A 89 0.60 9.57 9.66
N TYR A 90 0.86 10.10 8.45
CA TYR A 90 2.17 10.62 8.07
C TYR A 90 2.85 11.43 9.19
N PRO A 91 4.08 11.08 9.60
CA PRO A 91 5.09 10.27 8.91
C PRO A 91 5.08 8.77 9.24
N TYR A 92 3.94 8.22 9.67
CA TYR A 92 3.75 6.78 9.82
C TYR A 92 2.64 6.27 8.91
N THR A 93 2.87 5.17 8.21
CA THR A 93 1.83 4.51 7.41
C THR A 93 1.81 3.03 7.67
N ARG A 94 0.60 2.48 7.76
CA ARG A 94 0.36 1.04 7.87
C ARG A 94 -0.48 0.59 6.70
N THR A 95 -0.10 -0.49 6.04
CA THR A 95 -0.87 -1.09 4.94
C THR A 95 -0.95 -2.60 5.10
N GLU A 96 -2.14 -3.12 4.93
CA GLU A 96 -2.44 -4.55 5.00
C GLU A 96 -3.05 -4.98 3.66
N TYR A 97 -2.47 -6.03 3.07
CA TYR A 97 -3.01 -6.71 1.91
C TYR A 97 -3.52 -8.08 2.30
N THR A 98 -4.74 -8.41 1.90
CA THR A 98 -5.32 -9.74 2.04
C THR A 98 -5.86 -10.23 0.70
N CYS A 99 -5.82 -11.52 0.46
CA CYS A 99 -6.35 -12.12 -0.76
C CYS A 99 -7.74 -12.71 -0.51
N SER A 100 -8.72 -12.38 -1.34
CA SER A 100 -10.09 -12.91 -1.22
C SER A 100 -10.17 -14.43 -1.33
N PHE A 101 -9.25 -15.05 -2.07
CA PHE A 101 -9.22 -16.50 -2.30
C PHE A 101 -8.29 -17.26 -1.34
N VAL A 102 -7.26 -16.60 -0.81
CA VAL A 102 -6.27 -17.23 0.07
C VAL A 102 -6.27 -16.49 1.42
N PRO A 103 -7.17 -16.84 2.36
CA PRO A 103 -7.37 -16.09 3.60
C PRO A 103 -6.13 -16.07 4.51
N ARG A 104 -5.26 -17.08 4.39
CA ARG A 104 -3.98 -17.15 5.13
C ARG A 104 -2.87 -16.30 4.51
N PHE A 105 -3.07 -15.77 3.30
CA PHE A 105 -2.12 -14.88 2.66
C PHE A 105 -2.39 -13.45 3.10
N SER A 106 -1.45 -12.90 3.84
CA SER A 106 -1.41 -11.50 4.19
C SER A 106 -0.03 -10.90 3.93
N ILE A 107 -0.01 -9.65 3.49
CA ILE A 107 1.20 -8.82 3.48
C ILE A 107 0.92 -7.65 4.39
N TYR A 108 1.83 -7.41 5.31
CA TYR A 108 1.76 -6.29 6.24
C TYR A 108 2.97 -5.40 6.02
N ILE A 109 2.73 -4.12 5.78
CA ILE A 109 3.75 -3.11 5.51
C ILE A 109 3.56 -1.98 6.51
N GLU A 110 4.61 -1.74 7.29
CA GLU A 110 4.74 -0.54 8.09
C GLU A 110 5.85 0.32 7.49
N THR A 111 5.65 1.63 7.48
CA THR A 111 6.64 2.57 6.98
C THR A 111 6.70 3.77 7.90
N ARG A 112 7.94 4.12 8.28
CA ARG A 112 8.27 5.35 8.99
C ARG A 112 9.12 6.21 8.05
N TYR A 113 8.80 7.50 8.00
CA TYR A 113 9.58 8.48 7.25
C TYR A 113 10.40 9.29 8.24
N GLU A 114 11.72 9.18 8.16
CA GLU A 114 12.65 9.81 9.09
C GLU A 114 13.66 10.69 8.35
N ASN A 115 13.98 11.87 8.90
CA ASN A 115 15.02 12.76 8.38
C ASN A 115 16.41 12.26 8.82
N ASN A 116 16.79 11.07 8.37
CA ASN A 116 18.11 10.50 8.60
C ASN A 116 18.60 9.72 7.37
N ASN A 117 19.76 9.09 7.49
CA ASN A 117 20.39 8.27 6.46
C ASN A 117 20.09 6.77 6.61
N GLY A 118 18.95 6.42 7.21
CA GLY A 118 18.56 5.03 7.45
C GLY A 118 19.40 4.33 8.53
N SER A 119 20.00 5.08 9.45
CA SER A 119 20.84 4.54 10.53
C SER A 119 20.07 4.23 11.83
N SER A 120 18.77 4.55 11.91
CA SER A 120 17.98 4.22 13.11
C SER A 120 18.03 2.72 13.39
N GLU A 121 18.28 2.39 14.65
CA GLU A 121 18.04 1.04 15.17
C GLU A 121 16.57 0.91 15.59
N ASN A 122 16.07 -0.31 15.56
CA ASN A 122 14.67 -0.64 15.81
C ASN A 122 14.24 -0.44 17.26
#